data_AF-A0A955QTG1-F1
#
_entry.id   AF-A0A955QTG1-F1
#
_cell.length_a   1.000
_cell.length_b   1.000
_cell.length_c   1.000
_cell.angle_alpha   90.00
_cell.angle_beta   90.00
_cell.angle_gamma   90.00
#
_symmetry.space_group_name_H-M   'P 1'
#
loop_
_entity.id
_entity.type
_entity.pdbx_description
1 polymer ?
#
loop_
_entity_poly.entity_id
_entity_poly.type
_entity_poly.pdbx_seq_one_letter_code
_entity_poly.pdbx_strand_id
1 'polypeptide(L)'
;MVNSQNGFYFTVVFWGQEHREYFLRLLVPSLLSPGNLPSLENASASRFLICTTTKDWNALQADLDFLALQRIIKPVFLEIPMPAHSDNKYLAMSAGHKLATEKVFTDRACGVFLTPDLVVADGGVCTLQELALAGKVVVLCAAMRYTYEGAVPEIEALRPDGPGKPLVLSPRRLANIALRHMHVESLRYDWDAPWFAEMPFSSFLRAQGNQGILIHNFNWAPVFVDYAKLSEHRVDTFEHSTMDADYIYQNFGDCQDIHVIQDSDQFLLISFTKKEDLPGHLDKMALQPSWEKSWPLIGYYWKLHKLRWLLTSGSIDPLKRKLFRLPVRLHCGEISESEWRLLEKRAATIVTKALSRLTLLEWLCTRIVRFVQSSTMWPFSQLNQVDSRGGPSEASNQEIMNQAGVGTYRIWVMSPLLTSGKWYWEVFSSNVGTANGMVADTVSVGVIAHDHSIRREIGCMKNGWGWRCDGYKMNRGRRTSYGSPVHAEDELIMIAVDLDSGALWFGRNGDWFESSDPMHGKDPAFKGLPSSLYPAVSSKHGGQGTANLHIRVTSDSWTYKPPHGFRSLTEVVPGREPSVPISQVSAKVG
;
A
#
# COMPACT_ATOMS: atom_id res chain seq x y z
N MET A 1 -17.01 33.19 -21.10
CA MET A 1 -17.47 32.08 -21.96
C MET A 1 -16.34 31.07 -22.02
N VAL A 2 -16.53 29.86 -21.48
CA VAL A 2 -15.58 28.76 -21.73
C VAL A 2 -15.63 28.51 -23.23
N ASN A 3 -14.49 28.60 -23.89
CA ASN A 3 -14.42 28.43 -25.32
C ASN A 3 -14.69 26.96 -25.59
N SER A 4 -15.79 26.64 -26.27
CA SER A 4 -16.15 25.30 -26.76
C SER A 4 -15.17 24.78 -27.83
N GLN A 5 -13.91 25.22 -27.82
CA GLN A 5 -12.88 24.96 -28.82
C GLN A 5 -11.63 24.27 -28.26
N ASN A 6 -11.41 24.24 -26.94
CA ASN A 6 -10.21 23.60 -26.39
C ASN A 6 -10.37 22.07 -26.45
N GLY A 7 -9.39 21.39 -27.06
CA GLY A 7 -9.39 19.93 -27.18
C GLY A 7 -9.17 19.24 -25.84
N PHE A 8 -9.73 18.04 -25.67
CA PHE A 8 -9.49 17.17 -24.51
C PHE A 8 -8.31 16.24 -24.80
N TYR A 9 -7.31 16.27 -23.93
CA TYR A 9 -6.09 15.49 -24.04
C TYR A 9 -6.14 14.41 -22.96
N PHE A 10 -6.53 13.21 -23.38
CA PHE A 10 -6.55 12.02 -22.53
C PHE A 10 -5.12 11.51 -22.41
N THR A 11 -4.59 11.40 -21.20
CA THR A 11 -3.19 11.07 -20.97
C THR A 11 -3.09 9.76 -20.21
N VAL A 12 -2.21 8.87 -20.67
CA VAL A 12 -1.84 7.65 -19.95
C VAL A 12 -0.32 7.49 -19.95
N VAL A 13 0.23 7.01 -18.84
CA VAL A 13 1.64 6.69 -18.68
C VAL A 13 1.77 5.21 -18.33
N PHE A 14 2.55 4.44 -19.10
CA PHE A 14 2.81 3.05 -18.79
C PHE A 14 4.05 2.50 -19.50
N TRP A 15 4.59 1.40 -18.97
CA TRP A 15 5.65 0.62 -19.60
C TRP A 15 5.51 -0.87 -19.26
N GLY A 16 5.98 -1.71 -20.17
CA GLY A 16 5.95 -3.16 -20.03
C GLY A 16 4.64 -3.79 -20.48
N GLN A 17 4.73 -5.10 -20.77
CA GLN A 17 3.63 -5.87 -21.34
C GLN A 17 2.39 -5.88 -20.44
N GLU A 18 2.56 -6.03 -19.14
CA GLU A 18 1.45 -6.09 -18.18
C GLU A 18 0.58 -4.82 -18.22
N HIS A 19 1.18 -3.64 -18.07
CA HIS A 19 0.44 -2.38 -18.11
C HIS A 19 -0.10 -2.08 -19.51
N ARG A 20 0.59 -2.53 -20.58
CA ARG A 20 0.04 -2.46 -21.94
C ARG A 20 -1.23 -3.30 -22.07
N GLU A 21 -1.28 -4.49 -21.48
CA GLU A 21 -2.46 -5.34 -21.48
C GLU A 21 -3.61 -4.70 -20.69
N TYR A 22 -3.33 -4.08 -19.54
CA TYR A 22 -4.35 -3.31 -18.80
C TYR A 22 -4.92 -2.17 -19.64
N PHE A 23 -4.06 -1.39 -20.29
CA PHE A 23 -4.47 -0.32 -21.18
C PHE A 23 -5.42 -0.81 -22.29
N LEU A 24 -5.06 -1.91 -22.96
CA LEU A 24 -5.82 -2.47 -24.08
C LEU A 24 -7.11 -3.19 -23.67
N ARG A 25 -7.13 -3.85 -22.50
CA ARG A 25 -8.25 -4.71 -22.08
C ARG A 25 -9.22 -4.04 -21.12
N LEU A 26 -8.78 -3.03 -20.38
CA LEU A 26 -9.58 -2.34 -19.36
C LEU A 26 -9.88 -0.91 -19.77
N LEU A 27 -8.83 -0.08 -19.91
CA LEU A 27 -9.01 1.35 -20.12
C LEU A 27 -9.67 1.63 -21.47
N VAL A 28 -9.02 1.22 -22.56
CA VAL A 28 -9.51 1.51 -23.92
C VAL A 28 -10.94 1.01 -24.13
N PRO A 29 -11.30 -0.25 -23.83
CA PRO A 29 -12.66 -0.74 -24.03
C PRO A 29 -13.70 0.05 -23.23
N SER A 30 -13.39 0.47 -22.00
CA SER A 30 -14.31 1.28 -21.20
C SER A 30 -14.54 2.66 -21.81
N LEU A 31 -13.49 3.27 -22.37
CA LEU A 31 -13.56 4.56 -23.06
C LEU A 31 -14.25 4.50 -24.43
N LEU A 32 -14.34 3.32 -25.04
CA LEU A 32 -15.10 3.10 -26.27
C LEU A 32 -16.63 3.06 -26.05
N SER A 33 -17.10 3.07 -24.80
CA SER A 33 -18.53 3.09 -24.48
C SER A 33 -19.24 4.34 -25.04
N PRO A 34 -20.53 4.27 -25.42
CA PRO A 34 -21.21 5.34 -26.15
C PRO A 34 -21.16 6.73 -25.49
N GLY A 35 -21.23 6.81 -24.16
CA GLY A 35 -21.16 8.06 -23.40
C GLY A 35 -19.74 8.53 -23.08
N ASN A 36 -18.71 7.86 -23.62
CA ASN A 36 -17.30 8.18 -23.41
C ASN A 36 -16.66 8.82 -24.64
N LEU A 37 -15.57 8.29 -25.21
CA LEU A 37 -14.90 8.93 -26.36
C LEU A 37 -15.82 9.12 -27.58
N PRO A 38 -16.75 8.20 -27.92
CA PRO A 38 -17.72 8.42 -28.99
C PRO A 38 -18.61 9.67 -28.82
N SER A 39 -18.84 10.14 -27.59
CA SER A 39 -19.64 11.35 -27.33
C SER A 39 -18.82 12.64 -27.29
N LEU A 40 -17.52 12.57 -27.57
CA LEU A 40 -16.62 13.72 -27.53
C LEU A 40 -16.88 14.66 -28.72
N GLU A 41 -17.45 15.84 -28.46
CA GLU A 41 -17.86 16.78 -29.51
C GLU A 41 -16.67 17.36 -30.30
N ASN A 42 -15.54 17.58 -29.61
CA ASN A 42 -14.33 18.19 -30.17
C ASN A 42 -13.22 17.19 -30.49
N ALA A 43 -13.56 16.01 -31.01
CA ALA A 43 -12.60 14.93 -31.29
C ALA A 43 -11.43 15.37 -32.21
N SER A 44 -11.67 16.27 -33.17
CA SER A 44 -10.65 16.78 -34.10
C SER A 44 -9.56 17.63 -33.43
N ALA A 45 -9.92 18.37 -32.37
CA ALA A 45 -8.99 19.13 -31.54
C ALA A 45 -8.39 18.28 -30.40
N SER A 46 -9.02 17.16 -30.06
CA SER A 46 -8.67 16.30 -28.93
C SER A 46 -7.58 15.28 -29.29
N ARG A 47 -6.82 14.83 -28.30
CA ARG A 47 -5.70 13.88 -28.48
C ARG A 47 -5.72 12.82 -27.39
N PHE A 48 -5.17 11.65 -27.72
CA PHE A 48 -4.84 10.63 -26.72
C PHE A 48 -3.32 10.56 -26.56
N LEU A 49 -2.78 11.22 -25.55
CA LEU A 49 -1.35 11.23 -25.26
C LEU A 49 -0.95 9.92 -24.56
N ILE A 50 -0.08 9.15 -25.19
CA ILE A 50 0.40 7.87 -24.68
C ILE A 50 1.89 8.01 -24.38
N CYS A 51 2.22 8.14 -23.09
CA CYS A 51 3.59 8.15 -22.61
C CYS A 51 4.06 6.71 -22.37
N THR A 52 4.85 6.17 -23.29
CA THR A 52 5.26 4.76 -23.23
C THR A 52 6.60 4.52 -23.91
N THR A 53 7.10 3.28 -23.90
CA THR A 53 8.35 2.92 -24.60
C THR A 53 8.11 2.72 -26.09
N THR A 54 9.13 2.92 -26.93
CA THR A 54 9.04 2.60 -28.38
C THR A 54 8.62 1.14 -28.63
N LYS A 55 9.09 0.20 -27.80
CA LYS A 55 8.70 -1.22 -27.86
C LYS A 55 7.20 -1.39 -27.63
N ASP A 56 6.67 -0.76 -26.59
CA ASP A 56 5.27 -0.89 -26.24
C ASP A 56 4.37 -0.17 -27.24
N TRP A 57 4.77 1.02 -27.71
CA TRP A 57 4.08 1.76 -28.78
C TRP A 57 3.94 0.93 -30.07
N ASN A 58 5.01 0.28 -30.50
CA ASN A 58 4.99 -0.56 -31.70
C ASN A 58 4.06 -1.76 -31.54
N ALA A 59 3.99 -2.34 -30.34
CA ALA A 59 3.10 -3.47 -30.05
C ALA A 59 1.61 -3.09 -30.07
N LEU A 60 1.26 -1.81 -29.83
CA LEU A 60 -0.13 -1.35 -29.91
C LEU A 60 -0.68 -1.36 -31.35
N GLN A 61 0.16 -1.15 -32.36
CA GLN A 61 -0.29 -0.79 -33.72
C GLN A 61 -1.13 -1.87 -34.41
N ALA A 62 -0.98 -3.14 -34.01
CA ALA A 62 -1.73 -4.26 -34.56
C ALA A 62 -2.93 -4.70 -33.69
N ASP A 63 -3.11 -4.08 -32.51
CA ASP A 63 -4.15 -4.48 -31.56
C ASP A 63 -5.54 -3.93 -31.96
N LEU A 64 -6.57 -4.78 -31.87
CA LEU A 64 -7.92 -4.43 -32.29
C LEU A 64 -8.55 -3.32 -31.43
N ASP A 65 -8.25 -3.27 -30.14
CA ASP A 65 -8.73 -2.22 -29.23
C ASP A 65 -8.05 -0.89 -29.52
N PHE A 66 -6.76 -0.91 -29.78
CA PHE A 66 -6.04 0.29 -30.18
C PHE A 66 -6.50 0.82 -31.55
N LEU A 67 -6.74 -0.06 -32.51
CA LEU A 67 -7.31 0.31 -33.81
C LEU A 67 -8.71 0.90 -33.68
N ALA A 68 -9.53 0.40 -32.73
CA ALA A 68 -10.84 0.98 -32.44
C ALA A 68 -10.72 2.39 -31.83
N LEU A 69 -9.77 2.59 -30.90
CA LEU A 69 -9.46 3.91 -30.33
C LEU A 69 -9.06 4.93 -31.42
N GLN A 70 -8.14 4.53 -32.32
CA GLN A 70 -7.62 5.37 -33.41
C GLN A 70 -8.70 5.88 -34.37
N ARG A 71 -9.80 5.15 -34.52
CA ARG A 71 -10.94 5.58 -35.37
C ARG A 71 -11.72 6.75 -34.76
N ILE A 72 -11.62 6.96 -33.44
CA ILE A 72 -12.39 7.97 -32.71
C ILE A 72 -11.52 9.18 -32.37
N ILE A 73 -10.31 8.95 -31.86
CA ILE A 73 -9.41 9.99 -31.38
C ILE A 73 -7.99 9.72 -31.83
N LYS A 74 -7.24 10.77 -32.19
CA LYS A 74 -5.84 10.66 -32.63
C LYS A 74 -4.91 10.37 -31.46
N PRO A 75 -4.24 9.19 -31.41
CA PRO A 75 -3.22 8.94 -30.41
C PRO A 75 -1.92 9.68 -30.78
N VAL A 76 -1.18 10.10 -29.76
CA VAL A 76 0.11 10.78 -29.87
C VAL A 76 1.10 10.03 -28.99
N PHE A 77 2.17 9.56 -29.60
CA PHE A 77 3.26 8.91 -28.89
C PHE A 77 4.15 9.95 -28.22
N LEU A 78 4.36 9.80 -26.91
CA LEU A 78 5.36 10.52 -26.14
C LEU A 78 6.32 9.47 -25.58
N GLU A 79 7.55 9.44 -26.09
CA GLU A 79 8.52 8.41 -25.69
C GLU A 79 9.00 8.66 -24.26
N ILE A 80 8.99 7.61 -23.44
CA ILE A 80 9.67 7.56 -22.15
C ILE A 80 10.67 6.40 -22.14
N PRO A 81 11.79 6.52 -21.40
CA PRO A 81 12.74 5.43 -21.25
C PRO A 81 12.10 4.28 -20.46
N MET A 82 12.57 3.06 -20.72
CA MET A 82 12.25 1.91 -19.87
C MET A 82 12.94 2.11 -18.51
N PRO A 83 12.18 2.16 -17.39
CA PRO A 83 12.78 2.32 -16.07
C PRO A 83 13.62 1.10 -15.68
N ALA A 84 14.73 1.32 -14.99
CA ALA A 84 15.51 0.24 -14.40
C ALA A 84 14.75 -0.36 -13.20
N HIS A 85 15.05 -1.62 -12.86
CA HIS A 85 14.42 -2.29 -11.72
C HIS A 85 14.67 -1.59 -10.38
N SER A 86 15.81 -0.88 -10.26
CA SER A 86 16.18 -0.08 -9.09
C SER A 86 15.46 1.26 -8.99
N ASP A 87 14.82 1.72 -10.08
CA ASP A 87 14.20 3.04 -10.11
C ASP A 87 12.92 3.08 -9.27
N ASN A 88 12.66 4.22 -8.64
CA ASN A 88 11.37 4.44 -8.01
C ASN A 88 10.28 4.52 -9.09
N LYS A 89 9.45 3.48 -9.19
CA LYS A 89 8.36 3.39 -10.18
C LYS A 89 7.43 4.59 -10.19
N TYR A 90 7.19 5.24 -9.04
CA TYR A 90 6.32 6.41 -8.97
C TYR A 90 6.97 7.66 -9.57
N LEU A 91 8.29 7.81 -9.44
CA LEU A 91 9.02 8.92 -10.08
C LEU A 91 9.16 8.70 -11.58
N ALA A 92 9.38 7.46 -12.02
CA ALA A 92 9.36 7.11 -13.43
C ALA A 92 8.00 7.44 -14.09
N MET A 93 6.90 7.08 -13.43
CA MET A 93 5.55 7.48 -13.86
C MET A 93 5.37 9.00 -13.87
N SER A 94 5.89 9.69 -12.85
CA SER A 94 5.79 11.15 -12.73
C SER A 94 6.57 11.88 -13.83
N ALA A 95 7.69 11.33 -14.31
CA ALA A 95 8.38 11.85 -15.48
C ALA A 95 7.51 11.80 -16.75
N GLY A 96 6.74 10.73 -16.94
CA GLY A 96 5.74 10.65 -18.02
C GLY A 96 4.61 11.66 -17.85
N HIS A 97 4.10 11.84 -16.61
CA HIS A 97 3.10 12.87 -16.33
C HIS A 97 3.62 14.29 -16.58
N LYS A 98 4.89 14.57 -16.26
CA LYS A 98 5.54 15.85 -16.57
C LYS A 98 5.48 16.13 -18.08
N LEU A 99 5.96 15.19 -18.91
CA LEU A 99 5.92 15.32 -20.37
C LEU A 99 4.49 15.52 -20.91
N ALA A 100 3.54 14.74 -20.42
CA ALA A 100 2.14 14.86 -20.83
C ALA A 100 1.57 16.23 -20.46
N THR A 101 1.70 16.66 -19.21
CA THR A 101 1.14 17.93 -18.72
C THR A 101 1.79 19.14 -19.39
N GLU A 102 3.09 19.13 -19.66
CA GLU A 102 3.78 20.18 -20.42
C GLU A 102 3.22 20.30 -21.84
N LYS A 103 2.90 19.17 -22.49
CA LYS A 103 2.26 19.17 -23.81
C LYS A 103 0.85 19.75 -23.76
N VAL A 104 0.05 19.35 -22.77
CA VAL A 104 -1.32 19.89 -22.58
C VAL A 104 -1.27 21.39 -22.31
N PHE A 105 -0.33 21.84 -21.47
CA PHE A 105 -0.13 23.25 -21.15
C PHE A 105 0.27 24.08 -22.38
N THR A 106 1.28 23.60 -23.12
CA THR A 106 1.76 24.26 -24.35
C THR A 106 0.64 24.44 -25.37
N ASP A 107 -0.21 23.42 -25.51
CA ASP A 107 -1.34 23.44 -26.46
C ASP A 107 -2.59 24.16 -25.92
N ARG A 108 -2.57 24.61 -24.66
CA ARG A 108 -3.72 25.23 -23.97
C ARG A 108 -4.97 24.33 -23.99
N ALA A 109 -4.76 23.02 -23.87
CA ALA A 109 -5.80 22.00 -23.92
C ALA A 109 -6.37 21.67 -22.52
N CYS A 110 -7.45 20.88 -22.49
CA CYS A 110 -8.00 20.31 -21.27
C CYS A 110 -7.36 18.94 -21.03
N GLY A 111 -6.66 18.73 -19.91
CA GLY A 111 -6.03 17.45 -19.57
C GLY A 111 -6.99 16.50 -18.84
N VAL A 112 -7.02 15.23 -19.24
CA VAL A 112 -7.76 14.14 -18.59
C VAL A 112 -6.76 13.04 -18.23
N PHE A 113 -6.49 12.86 -16.93
CA PHE A 113 -5.41 12.00 -16.45
C PHE A 113 -5.92 10.60 -16.06
N LEU A 114 -5.37 9.58 -16.70
CA LEU A 114 -5.81 8.20 -16.61
C LEU A 114 -4.60 7.27 -16.39
N THR A 115 -4.85 6.12 -15.78
CA THR A 115 -3.87 5.03 -15.58
C THR A 115 -4.28 3.83 -16.42
N PRO A 116 -3.34 2.96 -16.85
CA PRO A 116 -3.67 1.84 -17.73
C PRO A 116 -4.60 0.81 -17.07
N ASP A 117 -4.53 0.68 -15.75
CA ASP A 117 -5.22 -0.29 -14.88
C ASP A 117 -6.59 0.18 -14.39
N LEU A 118 -7.26 1.07 -15.11
CA LEU A 118 -8.56 1.61 -14.71
C LEU A 118 -9.68 1.30 -15.70
N VAL A 119 -10.92 1.36 -15.19
CA VAL A 119 -12.16 1.36 -15.97
C VAL A 119 -12.93 2.63 -15.66
N VAL A 120 -13.39 3.32 -16.70
CA VAL A 120 -14.30 4.48 -16.60
C VAL A 120 -15.72 4.01 -16.90
N ALA A 121 -16.67 4.36 -16.04
CA ALA A 121 -18.08 4.09 -16.30
C ALA A 121 -18.56 4.79 -17.59
N ASP A 122 -19.55 4.21 -18.26
CA ASP A 122 -20.20 4.82 -19.41
C ASP A 122 -20.84 6.17 -19.01
N GLY A 123 -20.68 7.18 -19.86
CA GLY A 123 -21.10 8.56 -19.58
C GLY A 123 -20.04 9.44 -18.91
N GLY A 124 -18.90 8.89 -18.52
CA GLY A 124 -17.83 9.63 -17.84
C GLY A 124 -17.32 10.84 -18.65
N VAL A 125 -17.06 10.67 -19.95
CA VAL A 125 -16.59 11.79 -20.80
C VAL A 125 -17.68 12.83 -21.02
N CYS A 126 -18.96 12.43 -21.18
CA CYS A 126 -20.09 13.38 -21.20
C CYS A 126 -20.06 14.29 -19.97
N THR A 127 -19.97 13.71 -18.77
CA THR A 127 -19.92 14.47 -17.52
C THR A 127 -18.73 15.44 -17.49
N LEU A 128 -17.54 15.02 -17.93
CA LEU A 128 -16.37 15.91 -17.96
C LEU A 128 -16.56 17.08 -18.93
N GLN A 129 -17.19 16.85 -20.09
CA GLN A 129 -17.53 17.92 -21.04
C GLN A 129 -18.54 18.92 -20.43
N GLU A 130 -19.59 18.42 -19.77
CA GLU A 130 -20.59 19.26 -19.10
C GLU A 130 -19.96 20.13 -18.00
N LEU A 131 -19.08 19.55 -17.18
CA LEU A 131 -18.37 20.27 -16.13
C LEU A 131 -17.40 21.31 -16.70
N ALA A 132 -16.72 21.00 -17.81
CA ALA A 132 -15.87 21.96 -18.51
C ALA A 132 -16.70 23.14 -19.04
N LEU A 133 -17.84 22.87 -19.70
CA LEU A 133 -18.77 23.91 -20.17
C LEU A 133 -19.33 24.76 -19.03
N ALA A 134 -19.55 24.15 -17.87
CA ALA A 134 -19.97 24.83 -16.64
C ALA A 134 -18.87 25.69 -15.98
N GLY A 135 -17.68 25.79 -16.59
CA GLY A 135 -16.61 26.67 -16.11
C GLY A 135 -15.68 26.05 -15.07
N LYS A 136 -15.78 24.73 -14.81
CA LYS A 136 -14.87 24.08 -13.85
C LYS A 136 -13.46 24.04 -14.43
N VAL A 137 -12.48 24.38 -13.62
CA VAL A 137 -11.06 24.44 -14.04
C VAL A 137 -10.29 23.18 -13.63
N VAL A 138 -10.74 22.51 -12.57
CA VAL A 138 -10.24 21.20 -12.15
C VAL A 138 -11.44 20.38 -11.70
N VAL A 139 -11.50 19.10 -12.10
CA VAL A 139 -12.44 18.13 -11.57
C VAL A 139 -11.68 17.01 -10.87
N LEU A 140 -12.10 16.70 -9.64
CA LEU A 140 -11.50 15.71 -8.77
C LEU A 140 -12.49 14.58 -8.50
N CYS A 141 -12.00 13.34 -8.54
CA CYS A 141 -12.73 12.15 -8.17
C CYS A 141 -12.05 11.48 -6.96
N ALA A 142 -12.83 10.83 -6.08
CA ALA A 142 -12.29 10.09 -4.95
C ALA A 142 -11.54 8.84 -5.43
N ALA A 143 -10.22 8.80 -5.25
CA ALA A 143 -9.41 7.64 -5.60
C ALA A 143 -9.40 6.62 -4.46
N MET A 144 -9.91 5.41 -4.74
CA MET A 144 -9.79 4.24 -3.88
C MET A 144 -9.22 3.07 -4.69
N ARG A 145 -8.63 2.09 -4.01
CA ARG A 145 -8.03 0.91 -4.65
C ARG A 145 -8.92 -0.32 -4.56
N TYR A 146 -8.92 -1.11 -5.63
CA TYR A 146 -9.71 -2.34 -5.76
C TYR A 146 -8.81 -3.50 -6.18
N THR A 147 -9.16 -4.72 -5.79
CA THR A 147 -8.33 -5.91 -6.05
C THR A 147 -8.44 -6.38 -7.50
N TYR A 148 -7.31 -6.65 -8.13
CA TYR A 148 -7.24 -7.21 -9.48
C TYR A 148 -7.92 -8.59 -9.58
N GLU A 149 -7.56 -9.52 -8.67
CA GLU A 149 -7.82 -10.96 -8.76
C GLU A 149 -9.31 -11.33 -8.71
N GLY A 150 -10.17 -10.42 -8.23
CA GLY A 150 -11.62 -10.59 -8.20
C GLY A 150 -12.36 -9.69 -9.19
N ALA A 151 -11.95 -8.43 -9.32
CA ALA A 151 -12.71 -7.46 -10.10
C ALA A 151 -12.47 -7.57 -11.61
N VAL A 152 -11.21 -7.75 -12.03
CA VAL A 152 -10.84 -7.73 -13.45
C VAL A 152 -11.44 -8.92 -14.21
N PRO A 153 -11.34 -10.18 -13.74
CA PRO A 153 -11.97 -11.30 -14.42
C PRO A 153 -13.48 -11.15 -14.57
N GLU A 154 -14.14 -10.57 -13.56
CA GLU A 154 -15.57 -10.29 -13.62
C GLU A 154 -15.87 -9.24 -14.69
N ILE A 155 -15.11 -8.15 -14.76
CA ILE A 155 -15.26 -7.09 -15.76
C ILE A 155 -15.01 -7.60 -17.17
N GLU A 156 -13.95 -8.37 -17.39
CA GLU A 156 -13.62 -8.95 -18.70
C GLU A 156 -14.74 -9.88 -19.19
N ALA A 157 -15.37 -10.63 -18.29
CA ALA A 157 -16.53 -11.48 -18.61
C ALA A 157 -17.77 -10.68 -19.05
N LEU A 158 -17.84 -9.38 -18.75
CA LEU A 158 -18.95 -8.50 -19.18
C LEU A 158 -18.75 -7.93 -20.60
N ARG A 159 -17.70 -8.37 -21.30
CA ARG A 159 -17.38 -7.98 -22.66
C ARG A 159 -17.48 -9.17 -23.64
N PRO A 160 -18.69 -9.70 -23.88
CA PRO A 160 -18.86 -10.94 -24.65
C PRO A 160 -18.47 -10.81 -26.12
N ASP A 161 -18.53 -9.61 -26.70
CA ASP A 161 -18.26 -9.37 -28.12
C ASP A 161 -16.75 -9.37 -28.47
N GLY A 162 -15.88 -9.49 -27.46
CA GLY A 162 -14.43 -9.61 -27.65
C GLY A 162 -13.69 -8.30 -27.99
N PRO A 163 -12.42 -8.40 -28.43
CA PRO A 163 -11.57 -7.25 -28.75
C PRO A 163 -12.14 -6.30 -29.82
N GLY A 164 -11.82 -5.00 -29.73
CA GLY A 164 -12.33 -3.94 -30.61
C GLY A 164 -13.77 -3.50 -30.34
N LYS A 165 -14.44 -4.08 -29.33
CA LYS A 165 -15.82 -3.77 -28.93
C LYS A 165 -15.88 -3.05 -27.58
N PRO A 166 -16.83 -2.14 -27.33
CA PRO A 166 -16.87 -1.39 -26.08
C PRO A 166 -17.18 -2.27 -24.86
N LEU A 167 -16.63 -1.89 -23.70
CA LEU A 167 -16.99 -2.41 -22.38
C LEU A 167 -17.98 -1.43 -21.74
N VAL A 168 -19.28 -1.65 -21.96
CA VAL A 168 -20.33 -0.74 -21.48
C VAL A 168 -20.77 -1.11 -20.07
N LEU A 169 -20.35 -0.30 -19.09
CA LEU A 169 -20.73 -0.45 -17.69
C LEU A 169 -21.32 0.86 -17.14
N SER A 170 -22.55 0.81 -16.68
CA SER A 170 -23.13 1.95 -15.95
C SER A 170 -22.39 2.19 -14.63
N PRO A 171 -22.43 3.42 -14.08
CA PRO A 171 -21.76 3.71 -12.82
C PRO A 171 -22.18 2.79 -11.67
N ARG A 172 -23.49 2.49 -11.54
CA ARG A 172 -24.00 1.56 -10.51
C ARG A 172 -23.47 0.13 -10.66
N ARG A 173 -23.35 -0.36 -11.90
CA ARG A 173 -22.81 -1.70 -12.15
C ARG A 173 -21.33 -1.76 -11.82
N LEU A 174 -20.57 -0.74 -12.20
CA LEU A 174 -19.16 -0.62 -11.87
C LEU A 174 -18.95 -0.48 -10.35
N ALA A 175 -19.76 0.33 -9.67
CA ALA A 175 -19.77 0.47 -8.22
C ALA A 175 -20.08 -0.87 -7.51
N ASN A 176 -20.98 -1.69 -8.05
CA ASN A 176 -21.28 -3.01 -7.49
C ASN A 176 -20.07 -3.94 -7.47
N ILE A 177 -19.26 -3.91 -8.53
CA ILE A 177 -18.01 -4.67 -8.61
C ILE A 177 -17.00 -4.09 -7.62
N ALA A 178 -16.85 -2.76 -7.63
CA ALA A 178 -15.94 -2.03 -6.74
C ALA A 178 -16.19 -2.32 -5.25
N LEU A 179 -17.45 -2.25 -4.81
CA LEU A 179 -17.82 -2.46 -3.41
C LEU A 179 -17.56 -3.89 -2.90
N ARG A 180 -17.62 -4.90 -3.78
CA ARG A 180 -17.32 -6.30 -3.44
C ARG A 180 -15.82 -6.60 -3.43
N HIS A 181 -15.04 -5.87 -4.20
CA HIS A 181 -13.63 -6.16 -4.48
C HIS A 181 -12.71 -5.02 -4.00
N MET A 182 -12.96 -4.47 -2.81
CA MET A 182 -12.10 -3.45 -2.22
C MET A 182 -10.72 -4.02 -1.86
N HIS A 183 -9.66 -3.29 -2.22
CA HIS A 183 -8.30 -3.65 -1.81
C HIS A 183 -8.16 -3.60 -0.28
N VAL A 184 -7.23 -4.41 0.26
CA VAL A 184 -6.93 -4.46 1.70
C VAL A 184 -6.62 -3.08 2.27
N GLU A 185 -5.99 -2.21 1.48
CA GLU A 185 -5.76 -0.82 1.85
C GLU A 185 -7.06 -0.04 2.03
N SER A 186 -7.97 -0.11 1.06
CA SER A 186 -9.27 0.56 1.08
C SER A 186 -10.13 0.07 2.24
N LEU A 187 -10.17 -1.24 2.50
CA LEU A 187 -10.95 -1.84 3.60
C LEU A 187 -10.57 -1.32 5.00
N ARG A 188 -9.36 -0.75 5.17
CA ARG A 188 -8.91 -0.16 6.44
C ARG A 188 -9.45 1.23 6.71
N TYR A 189 -10.07 1.84 5.72
CA TYR A 189 -10.70 3.15 5.83
C TYR A 189 -12.15 3.05 6.34
N ASP A 190 -12.65 1.85 6.57
CA ASP A 190 -13.96 1.62 7.19
C ASP A 190 -13.96 2.10 8.65
N TRP A 191 -14.74 3.14 8.93
CA TRP A 191 -14.80 3.72 10.27
C TRP A 191 -15.39 2.77 11.31
N ASP A 192 -16.29 1.87 10.92
CA ASP A 192 -16.99 0.96 11.84
C ASP A 192 -16.29 -0.39 12.00
N ALA A 193 -15.28 -0.67 11.19
CA ALA A 193 -14.52 -1.90 11.29
C ALA A 193 -13.69 -1.99 12.59
N PRO A 194 -13.37 -3.22 13.08
CA PRO A 194 -12.48 -3.42 14.24
C PRO A 194 -10.99 -3.19 13.92
N TRP A 195 -10.69 -2.77 12.69
CA TRP A 195 -9.41 -2.28 12.22
C TRP A 195 -9.57 -0.85 11.68
N PHE A 196 -8.46 -0.14 11.54
CA PHE A 196 -8.42 1.20 10.95
C PHE A 196 -6.99 1.56 10.58
N ALA A 197 -6.81 2.34 9.52
CA ALA A 197 -5.51 2.74 9.04
C ALA A 197 -4.75 3.62 10.05
N GLU A 198 -3.43 3.41 10.17
CA GLU A 198 -2.56 4.29 10.97
C GLU A 198 -2.40 5.67 10.33
N MET A 199 -2.47 5.72 8.99
CA MET A 199 -2.57 6.92 8.17
C MET A 199 -3.86 6.84 7.36
N PRO A 200 -4.98 7.36 7.88
CA PRO A 200 -6.27 7.26 7.22
C PRO A 200 -6.38 8.31 6.10
N PHE A 201 -5.74 8.04 4.95
CA PHE A 201 -5.85 8.88 3.75
C PHE A 201 -7.28 8.92 3.18
N SER A 202 -8.11 7.97 3.58
CA SER A 202 -9.55 8.01 3.38
C SER A 202 -10.26 7.53 4.65
N SER A 203 -11.56 7.84 4.75
CA SER A 203 -12.45 7.30 5.78
C SER A 203 -13.84 7.16 5.17
N PHE A 204 -14.50 6.02 5.39
CA PHE A 204 -15.87 5.84 4.92
C PHE A 204 -16.79 5.22 5.97
N LEU A 205 -18.09 5.45 5.77
CA LEU A 205 -19.18 4.79 6.47
C LEU A 205 -19.98 3.97 5.47
N ARG A 206 -20.51 2.81 5.89
CA ARG A 206 -21.34 1.95 5.04
C ARG A 206 -22.82 2.31 5.16
N ALA A 207 -23.51 2.31 4.04
CA ALA A 207 -24.96 2.26 3.99
C ALA A 207 -25.48 0.86 4.34
N GLN A 208 -26.76 0.77 4.70
CA GLN A 208 -27.43 -0.48 5.02
C GLN A 208 -27.38 -1.44 3.82
N GLY A 209 -27.30 -2.74 4.13
CA GLY A 209 -27.24 -3.80 3.11
C GLY A 209 -25.99 -3.76 2.22
N ASN A 210 -24.94 -3.02 2.61
CA ASN A 210 -23.71 -2.84 1.83
C ASN A 210 -23.94 -2.32 0.40
N GLN A 211 -25.04 -1.58 0.17
CA GLN A 211 -25.40 -1.04 -1.15
C GLN A 211 -24.62 0.22 -1.53
N GLY A 212 -23.86 0.78 -0.59
CA GLY A 212 -23.06 1.97 -0.81
C GLY A 212 -22.21 2.36 0.39
N ILE A 213 -21.34 3.34 0.18
CA ILE A 213 -20.48 3.95 1.18
C ILE A 213 -20.47 5.47 1.02
N LEU A 214 -20.28 6.17 2.13
CA LEU A 214 -20.03 7.61 2.18
C LEU A 214 -18.57 7.87 2.53
N ILE A 215 -17.83 8.53 1.64
CA ILE A 215 -16.38 8.66 1.68
C ILE A 215 -15.99 10.12 2.01
N HIS A 216 -14.98 10.27 2.86
CA HIS A 216 -14.19 11.49 3.02
C HIS A 216 -12.73 11.18 2.72
N ASN A 217 -12.10 11.93 1.81
CA ASN A 217 -10.86 11.51 1.17
C ASN A 217 -9.77 12.59 1.15
N PHE A 218 -8.51 12.17 1.18
CA PHE A 218 -7.33 12.98 0.87
C PHE A 218 -6.75 12.64 -0.51
N ASN A 219 -7.04 11.45 -1.03
CA ASN A 219 -6.49 10.97 -2.30
C ASN A 219 -7.45 11.32 -3.44
N TRP A 220 -7.20 12.43 -4.11
CA TRP A 220 -8.05 12.94 -5.19
C TRP A 220 -7.38 12.71 -6.53
N ALA A 221 -8.05 11.98 -7.43
CA ALA A 221 -7.62 11.84 -8.81
C ALA A 221 -8.08 13.07 -9.61
N PRO A 222 -7.16 13.84 -10.23
CA PRO A 222 -7.53 14.89 -11.16
C PRO A 222 -7.99 14.27 -12.49
N VAL A 223 -9.31 14.27 -12.71
CA VAL A 223 -9.91 13.67 -13.92
C VAL A 223 -10.15 14.69 -15.02
N PHE A 224 -10.03 15.98 -14.70
CA PHE A 224 -10.04 17.06 -15.68
C PHE A 224 -9.25 18.27 -15.15
N VAL A 225 -8.49 18.93 -16.01
CA VAL A 225 -7.77 20.18 -15.72
C VAL A 225 -7.76 21.07 -16.97
N ASP A 226 -8.26 22.30 -16.88
CA ASP A 226 -8.22 23.29 -17.96
C ASP A 226 -6.90 24.08 -17.92
N TYR A 227 -5.92 23.67 -18.74
CA TYR A 227 -4.62 24.35 -18.79
C TYR A 227 -4.66 25.69 -19.51
N ALA A 228 -5.74 26.02 -20.23
CA ALA A 228 -5.89 27.36 -20.79
C ALA A 228 -6.03 28.44 -19.70
N LYS A 229 -6.42 28.04 -18.49
CA LYS A 229 -6.54 28.92 -17.32
C LYS A 229 -5.25 29.13 -16.55
N LEU A 230 -4.21 28.35 -16.82
CA LEU A 230 -2.90 28.52 -16.20
C LEU A 230 -2.09 29.58 -16.94
N SER A 231 -1.57 30.56 -16.19
CA SER A 231 -0.57 31.51 -16.69
C SER A 231 0.84 30.94 -16.62
N GLU A 232 1.10 30.15 -15.57
CA GLU A 232 2.36 29.48 -15.28
C GLU A 232 2.04 28.02 -14.95
N HIS A 233 2.90 27.11 -15.39
CA HIS A 233 2.78 25.67 -15.13
C HIS A 233 3.95 25.20 -14.28
N ARG A 234 3.66 24.84 -13.03
CA ARG A 234 4.64 24.34 -12.07
C ARG A 234 4.68 22.82 -12.11
N VAL A 235 5.86 22.29 -12.40
CA VAL A 235 6.11 20.85 -12.61
C VAL A 235 7.02 20.23 -11.55
N ASP A 236 7.49 21.02 -10.58
CA ASP A 236 8.44 20.59 -9.54
C ASP A 236 7.94 19.37 -8.75
N THR A 237 6.62 19.27 -8.52
CA THR A 237 6.00 18.12 -7.86
C THR A 237 6.44 16.80 -8.49
N PHE A 238 6.59 16.73 -9.81
CA PHE A 238 6.94 15.49 -10.52
C PHE A 238 8.40 15.05 -10.33
N GLU A 239 9.24 15.90 -9.75
CA GLU A 239 10.65 15.57 -9.46
C GLU A 239 10.80 14.79 -8.14
N HIS A 240 9.82 14.91 -7.25
CA HIS A 240 9.88 14.31 -5.91
C HIS A 240 8.60 13.59 -5.47
N SER A 241 7.51 13.64 -6.25
CA SER A 241 6.21 13.08 -5.88
C SER A 241 5.30 12.82 -7.10
N THR A 242 4.11 12.29 -6.85
CA THR A 242 3.08 11.98 -7.85
C THR A 242 2.10 13.13 -8.07
N MET A 243 1.33 13.05 -9.18
CA MET A 243 0.33 14.07 -9.56
C MET A 243 -0.76 14.30 -8.50
N ASP A 244 -1.17 13.25 -7.81
CA ASP A 244 -2.19 13.30 -6.77
C ASP A 244 -1.65 13.88 -5.46
N ALA A 245 -0.36 14.25 -5.37
CA ALA A 245 0.24 14.94 -4.23
C ALA A 245 -0.18 16.42 -4.17
N ASP A 246 0.74 17.37 -4.25
CA ASP A 246 0.44 18.80 -4.12
C ASP A 246 0.29 19.53 -5.48
N TYR A 247 0.44 18.82 -6.61
CA TYR A 247 0.45 19.39 -7.96
C TYR A 247 -0.73 20.33 -8.25
N ILE A 248 -1.95 19.89 -7.92
CA ILE A 248 -3.16 20.71 -8.13
C ILE A 248 -3.14 21.96 -7.26
N TYR A 249 -2.69 21.85 -6.01
CA TYR A 249 -2.58 23.00 -5.12
C TYR A 249 -1.49 23.98 -5.59
N GLN A 250 -0.35 23.49 -6.07
CA GLN A 250 0.74 24.32 -6.58
C GLN A 250 0.35 25.15 -7.80
N ASN A 251 -0.53 24.62 -8.66
CA ASN A 251 -0.96 25.27 -9.90
C ASN A 251 -2.27 26.06 -9.76
N PHE A 252 -3.21 25.63 -8.91
CA PHE A 252 -4.55 26.21 -8.82
C PHE A 252 -4.93 26.74 -7.42
N GLY A 253 -4.08 26.53 -6.41
CA GLY A 253 -4.34 26.96 -5.03
C GLY A 253 -5.66 26.41 -4.48
N ASP A 254 -6.48 27.31 -3.92
CA ASP A 254 -7.85 27.02 -3.45
C ASP A 254 -8.90 27.73 -4.33
N CYS A 255 -8.78 27.54 -5.65
CA CYS A 255 -9.71 28.11 -6.62
C CYS A 255 -11.15 27.60 -6.40
N GLN A 256 -12.14 28.48 -6.49
CA GLN A 256 -13.56 28.14 -6.30
C GLN A 256 -14.14 27.28 -7.44
N ASP A 257 -13.48 27.28 -8.60
CA ASP A 257 -13.89 26.51 -9.78
C ASP A 257 -13.32 25.08 -9.78
N ILE A 258 -12.66 24.66 -8.69
CA ILE A 258 -12.31 23.26 -8.44
C ILE A 258 -13.58 22.53 -8.00
N HIS A 259 -13.95 21.48 -8.75
CA HIS A 259 -15.12 20.65 -8.48
C HIS A 259 -14.70 19.26 -7.98
N VAL A 260 -15.35 18.78 -6.92
CA VAL A 260 -15.26 17.39 -6.47
C VAL A 260 -16.54 16.69 -6.87
N ILE A 261 -16.42 15.57 -7.58
CA ILE A 261 -17.56 14.69 -7.86
C ILE A 261 -17.98 14.03 -6.54
N GLN A 262 -19.21 14.30 -6.12
CA GLN A 262 -19.76 13.84 -4.83
C GLN A 262 -20.71 12.65 -4.95
N ASP A 263 -21.02 12.19 -6.16
CA ASP A 263 -21.92 11.07 -6.38
C ASP A 263 -21.42 10.19 -7.53
N SER A 264 -21.31 8.89 -7.29
CA SER A 264 -20.84 7.92 -8.27
C SER A 264 -21.77 7.80 -9.48
N ASP A 265 -23.06 8.12 -9.38
CA ASP A 265 -23.97 8.13 -10.53
C ASP A 265 -23.56 9.23 -11.55
N GLN A 266 -22.85 10.27 -11.12
CA GLN A 266 -22.40 11.36 -12.00
C GLN A 266 -21.13 10.98 -12.79
N PHE A 267 -20.14 10.40 -12.10
CA PHE A 267 -18.90 9.91 -12.71
C PHE A 267 -18.24 8.91 -11.78
N LEU A 268 -17.79 7.80 -12.34
CA LEU A 268 -17.02 6.79 -11.60
C LEU A 268 -15.87 6.27 -12.46
N LEU A 269 -14.68 6.27 -11.88
CA LEU A 269 -13.56 5.47 -12.32
C LEU A 269 -13.11 4.56 -11.17
N ILE A 270 -12.61 3.38 -11.51
CA ILE A 270 -11.99 2.48 -10.54
C ILE A 270 -10.69 1.94 -11.11
N SER A 271 -9.64 1.85 -10.27
CA SER A 271 -8.34 1.29 -10.65
C SER A 271 -8.06 0.01 -9.87
N PHE A 272 -7.24 -0.88 -10.46
CA PHE A 272 -6.99 -2.21 -9.92
C PHE A 272 -5.55 -2.37 -9.47
N THR A 273 -5.38 -3.00 -8.31
CA THR A 273 -4.09 -3.31 -7.73
C THR A 273 -4.09 -4.77 -7.32
N LYS A 274 -3.00 -5.48 -7.61
CA LYS A 274 -2.85 -6.87 -7.14
C LYS A 274 -2.89 -6.90 -5.62
N LYS A 275 -3.48 -7.95 -5.06
CA LYS A 275 -3.62 -8.10 -3.61
C LYS A 275 -2.26 -8.13 -2.88
N GLU A 276 -1.22 -8.60 -3.56
CA GLU A 276 0.16 -8.64 -3.07
C GLU A 276 0.88 -7.28 -3.13
N ASP A 277 0.39 -6.35 -3.95
CA ASP A 277 0.95 -4.99 -4.09
C ASP A 277 0.48 -4.10 -2.93
N LEU A 278 1.01 -4.39 -1.75
CA LEU A 278 0.81 -3.60 -0.55
C LEU A 278 1.73 -2.36 -0.59
N PRO A 279 1.23 -1.14 -0.28
CA PRO A 279 2.12 -0.03 0.02
C PRO A 279 3.15 -0.46 1.08
N GLY A 280 4.41 -0.06 0.94
CA GLY A 280 5.51 -0.56 1.81
C GLY A 280 5.33 -0.37 3.32
N HIS A 281 4.34 0.41 3.76
CA HIS A 281 3.97 0.63 5.17
C HIS A 281 2.83 -0.29 5.66
N LEU A 282 2.24 -1.10 4.78
CA LEU A 282 1.02 -1.84 5.05
C LEU A 282 1.36 -3.28 5.46
N ASP A 283 1.07 -3.58 6.72
CA ASP A 283 1.32 -4.88 7.37
C ASP A 283 0.48 -6.00 6.72
N LYS A 284 1.00 -7.23 6.63
CA LYS A 284 0.22 -8.40 6.18
C LYS A 284 -0.99 -8.67 7.11
N MET A 285 -0.92 -8.21 8.36
CA MET A 285 -2.00 -8.23 9.35
C MET A 285 -2.82 -6.94 9.38
N ALA A 286 -2.85 -6.16 8.30
CA ALA A 286 -3.49 -4.84 8.26
C ALA A 286 -5.01 -4.82 8.55
N LEU A 287 -5.70 -5.96 8.38
CA LEU A 287 -7.12 -6.17 8.74
C LEU A 287 -7.31 -6.98 10.02
N GLN A 288 -6.25 -7.15 10.82
CA GLN A 288 -6.39 -7.80 12.11
C GLN A 288 -7.14 -6.85 13.07
N PRO A 289 -8.20 -7.33 13.75
CA PRO A 289 -8.83 -6.59 14.83
C PRO A 289 -7.82 -6.17 15.89
N SER A 290 -7.96 -4.97 16.43
CA SER A 290 -7.11 -4.50 17.53
C SER A 290 -7.97 -3.84 18.60
N TRP A 291 -7.68 -4.11 19.87
CA TRP A 291 -8.53 -3.68 20.98
C TRP A 291 -8.72 -2.15 21.01
N GLU A 292 -7.68 -1.40 20.65
CA GLU A 292 -7.69 0.06 20.61
C GLU A 292 -8.50 0.63 19.44
N LYS A 293 -8.98 -0.21 18.51
CA LYS A 293 -9.85 0.17 17.38
C LYS A 293 -11.25 -0.41 17.53
N SER A 294 -11.40 -1.52 18.26
CA SER A 294 -12.66 -2.24 18.45
C SER A 294 -13.48 -1.74 19.64
N TRP A 295 -12.84 -1.25 20.71
CA TRP A 295 -13.58 -0.90 21.92
C TRP A 295 -14.37 0.41 21.73
N PRO A 296 -15.69 0.50 22.01
CA PRO A 296 -16.52 1.59 21.48
C PRO A 296 -16.04 3.01 21.80
N LEU A 297 -15.68 3.29 23.05
CA LEU A 297 -15.23 4.62 23.46
C LEU A 297 -13.78 4.89 23.06
N ILE A 298 -12.87 3.96 23.40
CA ILE A 298 -11.44 4.11 23.14
C ILE A 298 -11.15 4.08 21.64
N GLY A 299 -11.76 3.14 20.92
CA GLY A 299 -11.68 2.99 19.47
C GLY A 299 -12.16 4.23 18.73
N TYR A 300 -13.31 4.79 19.10
CA TYR A 300 -13.80 6.02 18.50
C TYR A 300 -12.79 7.16 18.63
N TYR A 301 -12.30 7.44 19.85
CA TYR A 301 -11.34 8.52 20.07
C TYR A 301 -9.95 8.24 19.52
N TRP A 302 -9.54 6.98 19.44
CA TRP A 302 -8.28 6.59 18.80
C TRP A 302 -8.30 6.80 17.28
N LYS A 303 -9.37 6.35 16.61
CA LYS A 303 -9.58 6.62 15.17
C LYS A 303 -9.67 8.12 14.89
N LEU A 304 -10.40 8.86 15.73
CA LEU A 304 -10.49 10.32 15.66
C LEU A 304 -9.11 10.99 15.80
N HIS A 305 -8.29 10.52 16.75
CA HIS A 305 -6.94 11.02 16.95
C HIS A 305 -6.04 10.79 15.73
N LYS A 306 -6.14 9.62 15.09
CA LYS A 306 -5.38 9.30 13.86
C LYS A 306 -5.78 10.19 12.69
N LEU A 307 -7.09 10.39 12.51
CA LEU A 307 -7.60 11.28 11.48
C LEU A 307 -7.19 12.74 11.72
N ARG A 308 -7.32 13.22 12.96
CA ARG A 308 -6.86 14.55 13.37
C ARG A 308 -5.38 14.74 13.09
N TRP A 309 -4.55 13.77 13.49
CA TRP A 309 -3.11 13.85 13.28
C TRP A 309 -2.78 14.09 11.80
N LEU A 310 -3.43 13.36 10.89
CA LEU A 310 -3.24 13.55 9.44
C LEU A 310 -3.75 14.91 8.96
N LEU A 311 -4.93 15.36 9.40
CA LEU A 311 -5.48 16.68 9.08
C LEU A 311 -4.55 17.83 9.51
N THR A 312 -3.84 17.65 10.63
CA THR A 312 -2.91 18.65 11.17
C THR A 312 -1.46 18.44 10.75
N SER A 313 -1.15 17.35 10.03
CA SER A 313 0.23 17.05 9.62
C SER A 313 0.65 17.97 8.48
N GLY A 314 1.96 18.24 8.35
CA GLY A 314 2.51 19.00 7.23
C GLY A 314 2.44 18.27 5.88
N SER A 315 2.04 16.99 5.87
CA SER A 315 2.07 16.12 4.68
C SER A 315 0.86 16.28 3.76
N ILE A 316 -0.21 16.94 4.22
CA ILE A 316 -1.42 17.18 3.43
C ILE A 316 -1.45 18.66 3.03
N ASP A 317 -1.63 18.95 1.74
CA ASP A 317 -1.72 20.34 1.28
C ASP A 317 -3.03 21.03 1.76
N PRO A 318 -3.06 22.37 1.80
CA PRO A 318 -4.23 23.12 2.26
C PRO A 318 -5.53 22.82 1.50
N LEU A 319 -5.46 22.59 0.18
CA LEU A 319 -6.65 22.29 -0.64
C LEU A 319 -7.25 20.96 -0.19
N LYS A 320 -6.46 19.89 -0.08
CA LYS A 320 -6.96 18.58 0.38
C LYS A 320 -7.58 18.63 1.77
N ARG A 321 -6.99 19.39 2.71
CA ARG A 321 -7.60 19.59 4.04
C ARG A 321 -8.98 20.24 3.96
N LYS A 322 -9.19 21.15 3.00
CA LYS A 322 -10.49 21.76 2.74
C LYS A 322 -11.46 20.75 2.13
N LEU A 323 -11.03 20.05 1.08
CA LEU A 323 -11.85 19.08 0.34
C LEU A 323 -12.23 17.86 1.17
N PHE A 324 -11.44 17.50 2.19
CA PHE A 324 -11.79 16.41 3.12
C PHE A 324 -13.15 16.61 3.81
N ARG A 325 -13.69 17.84 3.86
CA ARG A 325 -15.03 18.12 4.39
C ARG A 325 -16.16 17.65 3.49
N LEU A 326 -15.90 17.44 2.21
CA LEU A 326 -16.91 17.08 1.22
C LEU A 326 -17.19 15.57 1.28
N PRO A 327 -18.45 15.16 1.45
CA PRO A 327 -18.82 13.75 1.36
C PRO A 327 -18.93 13.31 -0.11
N VAL A 328 -18.51 12.08 -0.39
CA VAL A 328 -18.68 11.42 -1.70
C VAL A 328 -19.49 10.14 -1.52
N ARG A 329 -20.61 10.01 -2.24
CA ARG A 329 -21.49 8.84 -2.26
C ARG A 329 -20.99 7.88 -3.35
N LEU A 330 -20.64 6.65 -2.96
CA LEU A 330 -20.37 5.55 -3.89
C LEU A 330 -21.41 4.46 -3.64
N HIS A 331 -22.23 4.12 -4.63
CA HIS A 331 -23.32 3.16 -4.44
C HIS A 331 -23.67 2.37 -5.70
N CYS A 332 -24.18 1.16 -5.48
CA CYS A 332 -24.65 0.27 -6.55
C CYS A 332 -26.18 0.15 -6.62
N GLY A 333 -26.88 0.46 -5.53
CA GLY A 333 -28.34 0.40 -5.43
C GLY A 333 -28.97 1.78 -5.17
N GLU A 334 -30.30 1.81 -5.10
CA GLU A 334 -31.05 2.98 -4.63
C GLU A 334 -31.00 3.02 -3.10
N ILE A 335 -30.30 4.03 -2.57
CA ILE A 335 -30.26 4.34 -1.14
C ILE A 335 -31.16 5.54 -0.91
N SER A 336 -32.04 5.46 0.11
CA SER A 336 -32.97 6.54 0.38
C SER A 336 -32.23 7.81 0.79
N GLU A 337 -32.72 8.97 0.36
CA GLU A 337 -32.16 10.27 0.74
C GLU A 337 -32.18 10.48 2.27
N SER A 338 -33.14 9.87 2.97
CA SER A 338 -33.19 9.90 4.44
C SER A 338 -32.01 9.16 5.08
N GLU A 339 -31.59 8.04 4.48
CA GLU A 339 -30.45 7.26 4.93
C GLU A 339 -29.14 8.00 4.63
N TRP A 340 -29.00 8.57 3.43
CA TRP A 340 -27.85 9.40 3.09
C TRP A 340 -27.67 10.56 4.06
N ARG A 341 -28.74 11.30 4.37
CA ARG A 341 -28.68 12.41 5.34
C ARG A 341 -28.25 11.95 6.73
N LEU A 342 -28.66 10.76 7.17
CA LEU A 342 -28.23 10.22 8.46
C LEU A 342 -26.73 9.91 8.46
N LEU A 343 -26.23 9.28 7.40
CA LEU A 343 -24.80 8.99 7.21
C LEU A 343 -23.98 10.28 7.11
N GLU A 344 -24.42 11.25 6.32
CA GLU A 344 -23.76 12.54 6.13
C GLU A 344 -23.70 13.32 7.44
N LYS A 345 -24.79 13.35 8.21
CA LYS A 345 -24.79 13.99 9.53
C LYS A 345 -23.79 13.32 10.49
N ARG A 346 -23.72 11.98 10.46
CA ARG A 346 -22.77 11.21 11.27
C ARG A 346 -21.33 11.48 10.85
N ALA A 347 -21.03 11.43 9.56
CA ALA A 347 -19.72 11.72 9.00
C ALA A 347 -19.28 13.17 9.28
N ALA A 348 -20.16 14.15 9.03
CA ALA A 348 -19.92 15.55 9.32
C ALA A 348 -19.60 15.80 10.81
N THR A 349 -20.25 15.05 11.72
CA THR A 349 -19.93 15.10 13.15
C THR A 349 -18.51 14.61 13.43
N ILE A 350 -18.09 13.50 12.81
CA ILE A 350 -16.73 12.96 12.94
C ILE A 350 -15.70 13.95 12.38
N VAL A 351 -15.92 14.44 11.16
CA VAL A 351 -15.03 15.39 10.48
C VAL A 351 -14.90 16.70 11.27
N THR A 352 -16.02 17.25 11.74
CA THR A 352 -16.03 18.46 12.57
C THR A 352 -15.24 18.26 13.85
N LYS A 353 -15.42 17.12 14.52
CA LYS A 353 -14.62 16.79 15.71
C LYS A 353 -13.13 16.69 15.36
N ALA A 354 -12.76 16.04 14.27
CA ALA A 354 -11.37 15.87 13.83
C ALA A 354 -10.68 17.21 13.46
N LEU A 355 -11.45 18.23 13.08
CA LEU A 355 -10.98 19.59 12.79
C LEU A 355 -11.00 20.53 14.01
N SER A 356 -11.81 20.22 15.03
CA SER A 356 -11.93 21.04 16.25
C SER A 356 -10.71 20.92 17.17
N ARG A 357 -10.69 21.61 18.32
CA ARG A 357 -9.58 21.43 19.29
C ARG A 357 -9.64 20.06 19.97
N LEU A 358 -8.47 19.51 20.30
CA LEU A 358 -8.33 18.28 21.07
C LEU A 358 -9.08 18.40 22.41
N THR A 359 -9.95 17.45 22.72
CA THR A 359 -10.68 17.42 24.01
C THR A 359 -9.89 16.65 25.07
N LEU A 360 -10.17 16.91 26.36
CA LEU A 360 -9.54 16.16 27.46
C LEU A 360 -9.86 14.66 27.38
N LEU A 361 -11.07 14.30 26.98
CA LEU A 361 -11.49 12.91 26.83
C LEU A 361 -10.73 12.20 25.71
N GLU A 362 -10.60 12.84 24.55
CA GLU A 362 -9.78 12.32 23.45
C GLU A 362 -8.32 12.15 23.89
N TRP A 363 -7.75 13.18 24.54
CA TRP A 363 -6.40 13.11 25.09
C TRP A 363 -6.23 11.93 26.06
N LEU A 364 -7.14 11.75 27.00
CA LEU A 364 -7.08 10.66 27.98
C LEU A 364 -7.15 9.28 27.29
N CYS A 365 -8.08 9.08 26.35
CA CYS A 365 -8.17 7.84 25.58
C CYS A 365 -6.87 7.55 24.83
N THR A 366 -6.26 8.56 24.19
CA THR A 366 -4.98 8.37 23.49
C THR A 366 -3.83 8.02 24.43
N ARG A 367 -3.82 8.59 25.65
CA ARG A 367 -2.83 8.25 26.68
C ARG A 367 -3.01 6.82 27.18
N ILE A 368 -4.24 6.35 27.36
CA ILE A 368 -4.53 4.96 27.72
C ILE A 368 -4.02 4.02 26.64
N VAL A 369 -4.32 4.28 25.36
CA VAL A 369 -3.83 3.46 24.25
C VAL A 369 -2.31 3.39 24.23
N ARG A 370 -1.63 4.55 24.30
CA ARG A 370 -0.16 4.58 24.31
C ARG A 370 0.43 3.89 25.53
N PHE A 371 -0.17 4.06 26.71
CA PHE A 371 0.25 3.37 27.92
C PHE A 371 0.15 1.85 27.74
N VAL A 372 -1.02 1.35 27.34
CA VAL A 372 -1.24 -0.09 27.10
C VAL A 372 -0.28 -0.60 26.04
N GLN A 373 -0.17 0.04 24.86
CA GLN A 373 0.75 -0.36 23.79
C GLN A 373 2.23 -0.40 24.21
N SER A 374 2.62 0.41 25.20
CA SER A 374 3.98 0.43 25.75
C SER A 374 4.19 -0.49 26.96
N SER A 375 3.10 -0.98 27.56
CA SER A 375 3.09 -1.70 28.83
C SER A 375 3.56 -3.13 28.66
N THR A 376 4.48 -3.54 29.55
CA THR A 376 4.94 -4.92 29.72
C THR A 376 4.22 -5.63 30.86
N MET A 377 3.32 -4.93 31.56
CA MET A 377 2.63 -5.44 32.74
C MET A 377 1.38 -6.22 32.33
N TRP A 378 1.17 -7.38 32.94
CA TRP A 378 -0.10 -8.11 32.83
C TRP A 378 -1.23 -7.33 33.52
N PRO A 379 -2.45 -7.25 32.94
CA PRO A 379 -2.92 -7.92 31.73
C PRO A 379 -2.69 -7.13 30.43
N PHE A 380 -2.20 -5.89 30.49
CA PHE A 380 -2.05 -5.02 29.33
C PHE A 380 -1.12 -5.57 28.25
N SER A 381 -0.07 -6.28 28.66
CA SER A 381 0.85 -6.92 27.71
C SER A 381 0.16 -7.97 26.82
N GLN A 382 -0.90 -8.64 27.30
CA GLN A 382 -1.67 -9.62 26.52
C GLN A 382 -2.49 -8.95 25.39
N LEU A 383 -2.94 -7.72 25.60
CA LEU A 383 -3.67 -6.96 24.58
C LEU A 383 -2.78 -6.51 23.40
N ASN A 384 -1.45 -6.57 23.56
CA ASN A 384 -0.48 -6.20 22.54
C ASN A 384 0.23 -7.40 21.91
N GLN A 385 -0.11 -8.62 22.30
CA GLN A 385 0.51 -9.82 21.75
C GLN A 385 0.00 -10.07 20.32
N VAL A 386 0.91 -10.57 19.49
CA VAL A 386 0.57 -11.06 18.15
C VAL A 386 -0.35 -12.27 18.35
N ASP A 387 -1.57 -12.22 17.80
CA ASP A 387 -2.41 -13.42 17.70
C ASP A 387 -1.59 -14.47 16.94
N SER A 388 -1.40 -15.64 17.55
CA SER A 388 -0.60 -16.74 17.01
C SER A 388 -1.11 -17.28 15.65
N ARG A 389 -2.24 -16.75 15.17
CA ARG A 389 -2.81 -16.98 13.84
C ARG A 389 -2.27 -16.04 12.73
N GLY A 390 -1.43 -15.06 13.08
CA GLY A 390 -0.96 -14.01 12.17
C GLY A 390 0.52 -14.05 11.78
N GLY A 391 1.27 -15.10 12.17
CA GLY A 391 2.61 -15.33 11.61
C GLY A 391 2.54 -15.52 10.09
N PRO A 392 3.63 -15.29 9.33
CA PRO A 392 3.63 -15.62 7.91
C PRO A 392 3.21 -17.09 7.76
N SER A 393 2.25 -17.38 6.87
CA SER A 393 1.78 -18.74 6.62
C SER A 393 2.87 -19.61 5.97
N GLU A 394 3.80 -18.96 5.26
CA GLU A 394 4.95 -19.58 4.59
C GLU A 394 6.16 -18.64 4.69
N ALA A 395 7.37 -19.20 4.83
CA ALA A 395 8.61 -18.43 4.81
C ALA A 395 9.01 -18.13 3.35
N SER A 396 9.47 -16.91 3.08
CA SER A 396 10.00 -16.52 1.77
C SER A 396 11.09 -15.45 1.91
N ASN A 397 11.94 -15.33 0.89
CA ASN A 397 12.96 -14.26 0.83
C ASN A 397 12.26 -12.90 0.79
N GLN A 398 12.83 -11.92 1.50
CA GLN A 398 12.19 -10.62 1.71
C GLN A 398 13.19 -9.48 1.65
N GLU A 399 12.75 -8.34 1.14
CA GLU A 399 13.42 -7.05 1.29
C GLU A 399 12.56 -6.16 2.20
N ILE A 400 13.17 -5.61 3.23
CA ILE A 400 12.46 -4.98 4.34
C ILE A 400 13.13 -3.68 4.75
N MET A 401 12.31 -2.64 4.92
CA MET A 401 12.73 -1.36 5.48
C MET A 401 11.78 -0.93 6.60
N ASN A 402 12.32 -0.49 7.74
CA ASN A 402 11.54 0.16 8.80
C ASN A 402 11.01 1.55 8.36
N GLN A 403 9.71 1.61 8.10
CA GLN A 403 9.00 2.84 7.75
C GLN A 403 8.29 3.51 8.96
N ALA A 404 8.56 3.07 10.19
CA ALA A 404 8.05 3.73 11.38
C ALA A 404 8.78 5.06 11.66
N GLY A 405 8.19 5.92 12.48
CA GLY A 405 8.79 7.21 12.84
C GLY A 405 10.14 7.08 13.56
N VAL A 406 10.96 8.14 13.46
CA VAL A 406 12.31 8.22 14.07
C VAL A 406 12.31 7.71 15.51
N GLY A 407 13.23 6.80 15.82
CA GLY A 407 13.38 6.20 17.15
C GLY A 407 12.53 4.96 17.41
N THR A 408 11.71 4.52 16.45
CA THR A 408 10.82 3.37 16.62
C THR A 408 11.45 2.08 16.08
N TYR A 409 11.49 1.02 16.88
CA TYR A 409 11.86 -0.33 16.43
C TYR A 409 10.68 -1.06 15.81
N ARG A 410 10.99 -1.92 14.84
CA ARG A 410 10.08 -2.92 14.30
C ARG A 410 10.79 -4.25 14.17
N ILE A 411 10.05 -5.32 14.42
CA ILE A 411 10.46 -6.70 14.17
C ILE A 411 9.66 -7.26 13.00
N TRP A 412 10.33 -8.02 12.15
CA TRP A 412 9.72 -8.90 11.16
C TRP A 412 10.05 -10.34 11.50
N VAL A 413 9.01 -11.16 11.56
CA VAL A 413 9.11 -12.62 11.71
C VAL A 413 9.23 -13.23 10.32
N MET A 414 10.22 -14.11 10.14
CA MET A 414 10.63 -14.58 8.81
C MET A 414 10.00 -15.93 8.43
N SER A 415 9.41 -16.65 9.40
CA SER A 415 8.78 -17.96 9.18
C SER A 415 7.63 -18.22 10.16
N PRO A 416 6.81 -19.26 9.92
CA PRO A 416 5.96 -19.84 10.95
C PRO A 416 6.75 -20.23 12.22
N LEU A 417 6.02 -20.55 13.28
CA LEU A 417 6.60 -21.00 14.55
C LEU A 417 7.45 -22.25 14.34
N LEU A 418 8.72 -22.19 14.72
CA LEU A 418 9.60 -23.35 14.73
C LEU A 418 9.50 -24.04 16.09
N THR A 419 9.27 -25.35 16.11
CA THR A 419 9.05 -26.13 17.34
C THR A 419 10.13 -27.17 17.66
N SER A 420 11.00 -27.49 16.69
CA SER A 420 12.09 -28.46 16.78
C SER A 420 13.01 -28.35 15.56
N GLY A 421 14.15 -29.04 15.55
CA GLY A 421 15.06 -29.12 14.41
C GLY A 421 16.11 -28.02 14.34
N LYS A 422 16.92 -28.10 13.28
CA LYS A 422 18.07 -27.21 13.01
C LYS A 422 17.81 -26.36 11.78
N TRP A 423 17.97 -25.04 11.92
CA TRP A 423 17.52 -24.06 10.93
C TRP A 423 18.57 -23.00 10.65
N TYR A 424 18.70 -22.63 9.38
CA TYR A 424 19.66 -21.65 8.89
C TYR A 424 18.99 -20.61 8.00
N TRP A 425 19.47 -19.36 8.09
CA TRP A 425 19.10 -18.28 7.17
C TRP A 425 20.17 -17.19 7.17
N GLU A 426 20.11 -16.31 6.18
CA GLU A 426 21.07 -15.23 5.98
C GLU A 426 20.36 -13.87 5.91
N VAL A 427 21.03 -12.83 6.41
CA VAL A 427 20.55 -11.45 6.35
C VAL A 427 21.70 -10.54 5.95
N PHE A 428 21.50 -9.65 4.99
CA PHE A 428 22.47 -8.61 4.64
C PHE A 428 21.77 -7.27 4.42
N SER A 429 22.56 -6.20 4.31
CA SER A 429 22.02 -4.87 4.07
C SER A 429 23.01 -4.00 3.31
N SER A 430 22.51 -3.28 2.32
CA SER A 430 23.30 -2.40 1.46
C SER A 430 23.72 -1.09 2.11
N ASN A 431 23.22 -0.77 3.30
CA ASN A 431 23.53 0.49 3.98
C ASN A 431 23.80 0.35 5.49
N VAL A 432 24.06 -0.86 5.98
CA VAL A 432 24.50 -1.12 7.37
C VAL A 432 26.01 -1.32 7.40
N GLY A 433 26.72 -0.51 8.19
CA GLY A 433 28.16 -0.65 8.43
C GLY A 433 28.70 0.42 9.37
N THR A 434 29.87 0.17 9.96
CA THR A 434 30.54 1.12 10.88
C THR A 434 31.01 2.39 10.18
N ALA A 435 31.25 2.36 8.86
CA ALA A 435 31.44 3.56 8.05
C ALA A 435 30.23 4.52 8.12
N ASN A 436 29.03 3.99 8.38
CA ASN A 436 27.77 4.74 8.48
C ASN A 436 27.32 5.00 9.92
N GLY A 437 28.07 4.53 10.92
CA GLY A 437 28.06 4.93 12.35
C GLY A 437 26.78 4.79 13.19
N MET A 438 25.59 5.03 12.62
CA MET A 438 24.30 5.14 13.31
C MET A 438 23.20 4.26 12.72
N VAL A 439 23.54 3.39 11.78
CA VAL A 439 22.63 2.36 11.23
C VAL A 439 23.04 0.96 11.74
N ALA A 440 24.31 0.76 12.14
CA ALA A 440 24.76 -0.51 12.70
C ALA A 440 24.12 -0.84 14.07
N ASP A 441 23.85 0.15 14.91
CA ASP A 441 23.18 -0.04 16.21
C ASP A 441 21.65 -0.10 16.11
N THR A 442 21.10 -0.01 14.90
CA THR A 442 19.64 -0.03 14.67
C THR A 442 19.15 -1.39 14.21
N VAL A 443 20.03 -2.30 13.80
CA VAL A 443 19.68 -3.61 13.25
C VAL A 443 20.13 -4.74 14.17
N SER A 444 19.19 -5.60 14.55
CA SER A 444 19.47 -6.86 15.26
C SER A 444 18.83 -8.04 14.54
N VAL A 445 19.53 -9.16 14.42
CA VAL A 445 19.04 -10.44 13.87
C VAL A 445 18.97 -11.50 14.96
N GLY A 446 18.05 -12.46 14.87
CA GLY A 446 17.98 -13.57 15.82
C GLY A 446 16.63 -14.25 15.90
N VAL A 447 16.21 -14.59 17.11
CA VAL A 447 14.96 -15.33 17.38
C VAL A 447 14.17 -14.69 18.52
N ILE A 448 12.85 -14.84 18.48
CA ILE A 448 11.93 -14.37 19.52
C ILE A 448 10.91 -15.45 19.88
N ALA A 449 10.47 -15.48 21.14
CA ALA A 449 9.31 -16.28 21.53
C ALA A 449 8.01 -15.51 21.26
N HIS A 450 6.88 -16.22 21.31
CA HIS A 450 5.54 -15.69 20.99
C HIS A 450 5.13 -14.46 21.81
N ASP A 451 5.67 -14.30 23.03
CA ASP A 451 5.35 -13.20 23.94
C ASP A 451 6.29 -11.99 23.79
N HIS A 452 7.18 -11.97 22.78
CA HIS A 452 8.06 -10.83 22.50
C HIS A 452 7.32 -9.74 21.73
N SER A 453 7.55 -8.47 22.09
CA SER A 453 6.93 -7.35 21.38
C SER A 453 7.61 -7.11 20.03
N ILE A 454 6.83 -7.04 18.95
CA ILE A 454 7.32 -6.69 17.61
C ILE A 454 7.65 -5.20 17.42
N ARG A 455 7.42 -4.36 18.44
CA ARG A 455 7.73 -2.92 18.44
C ARG A 455 9.04 -2.59 19.16
N ARG A 456 9.81 -3.62 19.48
CA ARG A 456 11.01 -3.56 20.32
C ARG A 456 12.16 -4.21 19.57
N GLU A 457 13.38 -3.90 19.97
CA GLU A 457 14.58 -4.55 19.41
C GLU A 457 14.66 -6.00 19.88
N ILE A 458 15.13 -6.91 19.01
CA ILE A 458 15.42 -8.29 19.42
C ILE A 458 16.46 -8.26 20.54
N GLY A 459 16.22 -9.02 21.61
CA GLY A 459 17.15 -9.11 22.74
C GLY A 459 16.98 -8.02 23.79
N CYS A 460 16.14 -7.00 23.56
CA CYS A 460 15.86 -6.02 24.62
C CYS A 460 14.95 -6.59 25.73
N MET A 461 14.17 -7.63 25.42
CA MET A 461 13.34 -8.38 26.37
C MET A 461 13.96 -9.75 26.68
N LYS A 462 13.41 -10.45 27.69
CA LYS A 462 13.92 -11.77 28.12
C LYS A 462 13.69 -12.90 27.11
N ASN A 463 12.71 -12.70 26.23
CA ASN A 463 12.14 -13.65 25.29
C ASN A 463 12.57 -13.37 23.84
N GLY A 464 13.67 -12.63 23.68
CA GLY A 464 14.33 -12.39 22.40
C GLY A 464 15.82 -12.61 22.56
N TRP A 465 16.46 -13.20 21.57
CA TRP A 465 17.89 -13.49 21.55
C TRP A 465 18.42 -13.07 20.20
N GLY A 466 19.32 -12.11 20.18
CA GLY A 466 19.80 -11.56 18.93
C GLY A 466 21.22 -11.07 18.98
N TRP A 467 21.75 -10.81 17.80
CA TRP A 467 23.02 -10.15 17.56
C TRP A 467 22.76 -8.85 16.81
N ARG A 468 23.34 -7.77 17.32
CA ARG A 468 23.20 -6.42 16.78
C ARG A 468 24.41 -6.08 15.93
N CYS A 469 24.19 -5.41 14.80
CA CYS A 469 25.22 -5.17 13.80
C CYS A 469 26.38 -4.28 14.29
N ASP A 470 26.30 -3.73 15.51
CA ASP A 470 27.39 -3.08 16.22
C ASP A 470 28.28 -4.05 17.03
N GLY A 471 28.13 -5.37 16.85
CA GLY A 471 29.03 -6.39 17.41
C GLY A 471 28.64 -6.91 18.80
N TYR A 472 27.39 -6.68 19.23
CA TYR A 472 26.91 -7.13 20.54
C TYR A 472 25.82 -8.19 20.40
N LYS A 473 25.93 -9.27 21.19
CA LYS A 473 24.78 -10.13 21.45
C LYS A 473 23.92 -9.54 22.56
N MET A 474 22.60 -9.69 22.41
CA MET A 474 21.60 -9.12 23.30
C MET A 474 20.56 -10.13 23.79
N ASN A 475 20.30 -10.10 25.10
CA ASN A 475 19.14 -10.73 25.75
C ASN A 475 18.84 -9.96 27.05
N ARG A 476 17.56 -9.78 27.41
CA ARG A 476 17.13 -9.02 28.61
C ARG A 476 17.64 -7.57 28.65
N GLY A 477 17.88 -6.96 27.48
CA GLY A 477 18.42 -5.60 27.37
C GLY A 477 19.91 -5.49 27.72
N ARG A 478 20.58 -6.62 28.02
CA ARG A 478 22.02 -6.65 28.29
C ARG A 478 22.78 -6.84 26.98
N ARG A 479 23.74 -5.93 26.73
CA ARG A 479 24.70 -6.03 25.62
C ARG A 479 25.98 -6.70 26.10
N THR A 480 26.43 -7.71 25.39
CA THR A 480 27.70 -8.40 25.63
C THR A 480 28.45 -8.49 24.30
N SER A 481 29.74 -8.13 24.29
CA SER A 481 30.57 -8.25 23.08
C SER A 481 30.53 -9.68 22.55
N TYR A 482 30.33 -9.85 21.24
CA TYR A 482 30.32 -11.15 20.58
C TYR A 482 30.52 -10.94 19.09
N GLY A 483 31.67 -11.38 18.54
CA GLY A 483 32.06 -11.06 17.17
C GLY A 483 32.53 -9.61 17.03
N SER A 484 32.37 -9.04 15.84
CA SER A 484 32.79 -7.66 15.52
C SER A 484 31.71 -6.91 14.74
N PRO A 485 31.65 -5.57 14.82
CA PRO A 485 30.67 -4.77 14.09
C PRO A 485 30.74 -4.99 12.58
N VAL A 486 29.62 -4.82 11.88
CA VAL A 486 29.55 -4.78 10.42
C VAL A 486 30.44 -3.63 9.89
N HIS A 487 31.31 -3.89 8.92
CA HIS A 487 32.28 -2.89 8.45
C HIS A 487 31.90 -2.28 7.09
N ALA A 488 31.60 -3.12 6.11
CA ALA A 488 31.22 -2.74 4.76
C ALA A 488 29.72 -2.98 4.46
N GLU A 489 29.27 -2.39 3.35
CA GLU A 489 27.94 -2.66 2.77
C GLU A 489 27.84 -4.11 2.30
N ASP A 490 26.63 -4.67 2.34
CA ASP A 490 26.30 -6.02 1.89
C ASP A 490 27.06 -7.16 2.58
N GLU A 491 27.70 -6.90 3.73
CA GLU A 491 28.19 -7.97 4.59
C GLU A 491 27.04 -8.85 5.06
N LEU A 492 27.22 -10.14 4.89
CA LEU A 492 26.17 -11.13 5.07
C LEU A 492 26.31 -11.80 6.44
N ILE A 493 25.26 -11.66 7.23
CA ILE A 493 25.13 -12.25 8.56
C ILE A 493 24.50 -13.62 8.41
N MET A 494 25.16 -14.63 8.96
CA MET A 494 24.73 -16.02 8.97
C MET A 494 24.11 -16.34 10.33
N ILE A 495 22.95 -16.99 10.35
CA ILE A 495 22.26 -17.35 11.58
C ILE A 495 21.93 -18.84 11.55
N ALA A 496 22.31 -19.55 12.62
CA ALA A 496 22.00 -20.96 12.79
C ALA A 496 21.36 -21.19 14.16
N VAL A 497 20.19 -21.83 14.21
CA VAL A 497 19.52 -22.22 15.45
C VAL A 497 19.25 -23.71 15.46
N ASP A 498 19.62 -24.36 16.56
CA ASP A 498 19.31 -25.75 16.85
C ASP A 498 18.31 -25.76 18.01
N LEU A 499 17.03 -25.97 17.71
CA LEU A 499 15.96 -25.99 18.72
C LEU A 499 15.96 -27.28 19.53
N ASP A 500 16.57 -28.35 19.01
CA ASP A 500 16.67 -29.63 19.71
C ASP A 500 17.69 -29.53 20.86
N SER A 501 18.80 -28.81 20.64
CA SER A 501 19.79 -28.51 21.68
C SER A 501 19.60 -27.16 22.38
N GLY A 502 18.68 -26.33 21.89
CA GLY A 502 18.37 -25.00 22.44
C GLY A 502 19.52 -24.00 22.29
N ALA A 503 20.18 -23.99 21.12
CA ALA A 503 21.40 -23.22 20.88
C ALA A 503 21.31 -22.36 19.61
N LEU A 504 21.96 -21.19 19.63
CA LEU A 504 21.95 -20.19 18.56
C LEU A 504 23.34 -19.64 18.29
N TRP A 505 23.72 -19.58 17.02
CA TRP A 505 25.01 -19.11 16.51
C TRP A 505 24.81 -17.98 15.51
N PHE A 506 25.81 -17.10 15.46
CA PHE A 506 25.92 -16.03 14.47
C PHE A 506 27.29 -16.07 13.82
N GLY A 507 27.33 -15.77 12.53
CA GLY A 507 28.55 -15.62 11.76
C GLY A 507 28.41 -14.50 10.75
N ARG A 508 29.49 -14.21 10.05
CA ARG A 508 29.53 -13.22 8.98
C ARG A 508 30.47 -13.66 7.87
N ASN A 509 30.04 -13.46 6.63
CA ASN A 509 30.84 -13.68 5.42
C ASN A 509 31.53 -15.05 5.36
N GLY A 510 30.86 -16.11 5.82
CA GLY A 510 31.39 -17.49 5.81
C GLY A 510 32.09 -17.93 7.09
N ASP A 511 32.41 -17.01 8.00
CA ASP A 511 33.06 -17.32 9.28
C ASP A 511 32.08 -17.22 10.46
N TRP A 512 32.11 -18.20 11.38
CA TRP A 512 31.34 -18.17 12.63
C TRP A 512 32.09 -17.40 13.72
N PHE A 513 31.38 -16.57 14.50
CA PHE A 513 32.02 -15.73 15.52
C PHE A 513 32.60 -16.54 16.69
N GLU A 514 33.61 -15.96 17.36
CA GLU A 514 34.25 -16.51 18.57
C GLU A 514 34.75 -17.97 18.42
N SER A 515 35.17 -18.36 17.20
CA SER A 515 35.57 -19.75 16.88
C SER A 515 34.49 -20.80 17.17
N SER A 516 33.22 -20.36 17.13
CA SER A 516 32.07 -21.23 17.31
C SER A 516 31.86 -22.17 16.13
N ASP A 517 31.18 -23.28 16.38
CA ASP A 517 30.94 -24.31 15.37
C ASP A 517 29.52 -24.88 15.53
N PRO A 518 28.55 -24.36 14.76
CA PRO A 518 27.18 -24.87 14.81
C PRO A 518 27.03 -26.31 14.31
N MET A 519 27.93 -26.81 13.46
CA MET A 519 27.88 -28.19 12.98
C MET A 519 28.11 -29.18 14.13
N HIS A 520 29.03 -28.86 15.03
CA HIS A 520 29.37 -29.68 16.20
C HIS A 520 28.78 -29.15 17.51
N GLY A 521 27.95 -28.11 17.47
CA GLY A 521 27.31 -27.55 18.66
C GLY A 521 28.26 -26.77 19.60
N LYS A 522 29.42 -26.32 19.12
CA LYS A 522 30.47 -25.69 19.92
C LYS A 522 30.23 -24.18 20.08
N ASP A 523 30.42 -23.69 21.31
CA ASP A 523 30.45 -22.26 21.68
C ASP A 523 29.33 -21.36 21.09
N PRO A 524 28.04 -21.73 21.20
CA PRO A 524 26.94 -20.90 20.74
C PRO A 524 26.88 -19.54 21.44
N ALA A 525 26.36 -18.55 20.72
CA ALA A 525 26.06 -17.22 21.24
C ALA A 525 25.09 -17.30 22.43
N PHE A 526 24.08 -18.18 22.34
CA PHE A 526 23.09 -18.45 23.38
C PHE A 526 22.83 -19.94 23.55
N LYS A 527 22.59 -20.37 24.80
CA LYS A 527 22.18 -21.73 25.19
C LYS A 527 20.89 -21.69 26.00
N GLY A 528 20.18 -22.82 26.07
CA GLY A 528 18.96 -22.97 26.86
C GLY A 528 17.77 -22.19 26.27
N LEU A 529 17.71 -22.08 24.95
CA LEU A 529 16.56 -21.50 24.25
C LEU A 529 15.30 -22.37 24.43
N PRO A 530 14.11 -21.76 24.48
CA PRO A 530 12.87 -22.53 24.47
C PRO A 530 12.69 -23.25 23.12
N SER A 531 11.92 -24.34 23.11
CA SER A 531 11.69 -25.15 21.91
C SER A 531 10.77 -24.50 20.88
N SER A 532 10.10 -23.38 21.20
CA SER A 532 9.16 -22.71 20.31
C SER A 532 9.57 -21.27 20.06
N LEU A 533 10.08 -20.99 18.86
CA LEU A 533 10.68 -19.70 18.50
C LEU A 533 10.33 -19.29 17.07
N TYR A 534 10.30 -17.97 16.86
CA TYR A 534 10.20 -17.34 15.57
C TYR A 534 11.58 -16.77 15.20
N PRO A 535 12.16 -17.15 14.05
CA PRO A 535 13.22 -16.38 13.41
C PRO A 535 12.74 -14.96 13.19
N ALA A 536 13.56 -13.98 13.56
CA ALA A 536 13.23 -12.58 13.41
C ALA A 536 14.43 -11.69 13.05
N VAL A 537 14.12 -10.55 12.42
CA VAL A 537 15.02 -9.41 12.30
C VAL A 537 14.32 -8.17 12.86
N SER A 538 15.09 -7.26 13.46
CA SER A 538 14.59 -5.97 13.91
C SER A 538 15.43 -4.83 13.38
N SER A 539 14.77 -3.72 13.08
CA SER A 539 15.40 -2.48 12.63
C SER A 539 14.76 -1.29 13.34
N LYS A 540 15.53 -0.21 13.55
CA LYS A 540 15.05 1.10 14.02
C LYS A 540 15.30 2.16 12.97
N HIS A 541 14.34 3.06 12.79
CA HIS A 541 14.55 4.29 12.04
C HIS A 541 15.50 5.20 12.84
N GLY A 542 16.78 5.24 12.46
CA GLY A 542 17.77 6.16 13.01
C GLY A 542 17.50 7.57 12.48
N GLY A 543 17.90 8.62 13.20
CA GLY A 543 17.68 10.01 12.76
C GLY A 543 18.33 10.40 11.41
N GLN A 544 19.05 9.48 10.77
CA GLN A 544 19.69 9.63 9.46
C GLN A 544 19.24 8.58 8.43
N GLY A 545 18.16 7.83 8.71
CA GLY A 545 17.61 6.84 7.79
C GLY A 545 17.42 5.45 8.41
N THR A 546 17.07 4.51 7.55
CA THR A 546 16.73 3.13 7.92
C THR A 546 17.56 2.13 7.12
N ALA A 547 17.92 1.01 7.74
CA ALA A 547 18.54 -0.12 7.05
C ALA A 547 17.62 -0.75 6.00
N ASN A 548 18.14 -0.99 4.79
CA ASN A 548 17.49 -1.83 3.78
C ASN A 548 17.94 -3.29 3.99
N LEU A 549 17.07 -4.12 4.54
CA LEU A 549 17.39 -5.49 4.95
C LEU A 549 16.94 -6.48 3.89
N HIS A 550 17.88 -7.29 3.40
CA HIS A 550 17.60 -8.40 2.52
C HIS A 550 17.74 -9.72 3.29
N ILE A 551 16.68 -10.53 3.27
CA ILE A 551 16.53 -11.74 4.07
C ILE A 551 16.43 -12.93 3.13
N ARG A 552 17.28 -13.93 3.37
CA ARG A 552 17.41 -15.16 2.57
C ARG A 552 17.13 -16.38 3.42
N VAL A 553 15.96 -16.96 3.21
CA VAL A 553 15.43 -18.08 4.01
C VAL A 553 15.28 -19.37 3.21
N THR A 554 15.43 -19.30 1.88
CA THR A 554 15.39 -20.45 0.97
C THR A 554 16.79 -20.95 0.65
N SER A 555 16.95 -22.27 0.50
CA SER A 555 18.27 -22.88 0.30
C SER A 555 18.97 -22.51 -1.00
N ASP A 556 18.20 -22.17 -2.03
CA ASP A 556 18.68 -21.71 -3.35
C ASP A 556 19.13 -20.24 -3.34
N SER A 557 18.81 -19.49 -2.29
CA SER A 557 19.19 -18.08 -2.15
C SER A 557 20.45 -17.84 -1.32
N TRP A 558 20.94 -18.86 -0.62
CA TRP A 558 22.07 -18.72 0.29
C TRP A 558 23.39 -18.54 -0.46
N THR A 559 24.21 -17.62 0.04
CA THR A 559 25.58 -17.44 -0.44
C THR A 559 26.51 -18.44 0.23
N TYR A 560 26.34 -18.68 1.53
CA TYR A 560 27.19 -19.61 2.27
C TYR A 560 26.48 -20.93 2.51
N LYS A 561 27.26 -22.00 2.45
CA LYS A 561 26.75 -23.34 2.71
C LYS A 561 26.34 -23.43 4.19
N PRO A 562 25.11 -23.90 4.52
CA PRO A 562 24.69 -24.07 5.91
C PRO A 562 25.54 -25.15 6.60
N PRO A 563 25.63 -25.11 7.95
CA PRO A 563 26.23 -26.21 8.72
C PRO A 563 25.49 -27.52 8.46
N HIS A 564 26.20 -28.65 8.53
CA HIS A 564 25.60 -29.94 8.21
C HIS A 564 24.37 -30.24 9.09
N GLY A 565 23.25 -30.60 8.45
CA GLY A 565 22.00 -30.93 9.12
C GLY A 565 21.06 -29.74 9.39
N PHE A 566 21.48 -28.51 9.10
CA PHE A 566 20.62 -27.32 9.18
C PHE A 566 19.83 -27.13 7.88
N ARG A 567 18.56 -26.79 8.02
CA ARG A 567 17.57 -26.71 6.93
C ARG A 567 17.08 -25.28 6.71
N SER A 568 16.41 -25.06 5.57
CA SER A 568 15.81 -23.78 5.24
C SER A 568 14.54 -23.53 6.05
N LEU A 569 14.17 -22.27 6.24
CA LEU A 569 12.94 -21.94 6.99
C LEU A 569 11.65 -22.28 6.23
N THR A 570 11.76 -22.66 4.96
CA THR A 570 10.64 -23.12 4.13
C THR A 570 10.28 -24.58 4.37
N GLU A 571 11.21 -25.39 4.88
CA GLU A 571 10.97 -26.81 5.20
C GLU A 571 10.29 -26.96 6.57
N VAL A 572 9.12 -26.33 6.78
CA VAL A 572 8.41 -26.47 8.06
C VAL A 572 7.91 -27.91 8.21
N VAL A 573 8.36 -28.60 9.26
CA VAL A 573 7.84 -29.93 9.60
C VAL A 573 6.38 -29.76 10.07
N PRO A 574 5.39 -30.36 9.38
CA PRO A 574 4.00 -30.22 9.79
C PRO A 574 3.77 -30.96 11.12
N GLY A 575 3.62 -30.22 12.21
CA GLY A 575 2.94 -30.72 13.40
C GLY A 575 1.47 -30.94 13.06
N ARG A 576 1.04 -32.22 13.01
CA ARG A 576 -0.35 -32.70 12.92
C ARG A 576 -1.30 -31.87 13.81
N GLU A 577 -2.55 -31.59 13.43
CA GLU A 577 -3.50 -32.43 12.68
C GLU A 577 -4.03 -31.81 11.38
N PRO A 578 -4.17 -32.59 10.29
CA PRO A 578 -4.97 -32.20 9.13
C PRO A 578 -6.46 -32.24 9.51
N SER A 579 -7.15 -31.13 9.25
CA SER A 579 -8.61 -31.06 9.26
C SER A 579 -9.20 -32.18 8.41
N VAL A 580 -10.06 -33.00 9.01
CA VAL A 580 -10.86 -34.01 8.31
C VAL A 580 -11.64 -33.32 7.17
N PRO A 581 -11.56 -33.81 5.92
CA PRO A 581 -12.40 -33.31 4.83
C PRO A 581 -13.88 -33.40 5.21
N ILE A 582 -14.65 -32.34 4.92
CA ILE A 582 -16.11 -32.25 5.20
C ILE A 582 -16.92 -33.41 4.59
N SER A 583 -16.34 -34.19 3.67
CA SER A 583 -16.94 -35.40 3.09
C SER A 583 -17.00 -36.62 4.03
N GLN A 584 -16.49 -36.57 5.26
CA GLN A 584 -16.58 -37.70 6.22
C GLN A 584 -17.41 -37.43 7.49
N VAL A 585 -18.15 -36.31 7.56
CA VAL A 585 -19.00 -35.99 8.73
C VAL A 585 -20.42 -36.60 8.64
N SER A 586 -20.82 -37.22 7.53
CA SER A 586 -22.18 -37.77 7.36
C SER A 586 -22.36 -39.26 7.76
N ALA A 587 -21.61 -39.77 8.73
CA ALA A 587 -21.77 -41.16 9.18
C ALA A 587 -21.79 -41.38 10.71
N LYS A 588 -21.91 -40.31 11.51
CA LYS A 588 -22.14 -40.42 12.97
C LYS A 588 -23.02 -39.28 13.51
N VAL A 589 -24.24 -39.19 13.00
CA VAL A 589 -25.42 -38.81 13.79
C VAL A 589 -26.56 -39.63 13.19
N GLY A 590 -26.78 -40.82 13.77
CA GLY A 590 -28.10 -41.42 13.85
C GLY A 590 -28.75 -40.96 15.13
#